data_AF-B0W1C2-F1
#
_entry.id   AF-B0W1C2-F1
#
_cell.length_a   1.000
_cell.length_b   1.000
_cell.length_c   1.000
_cell.angle_alpha   90.00
_cell.angle_beta   90.00
_cell.angle_gamma   90.00
#
_symmetry.space_group_name_H-M   'P 1'
#
loop_
_entity.id
_entity.type
_entity.pdbx_description
1 polymer ?
#
loop_
_entity_poly.entity_id
_entity_poly.type
_entity_poly.pdbx_seq_one_letter_code
_entity_poly.pdbx_strand_id
1 'polypeptide(L)'
;MSDEWEVVSKQKKPRKPGADKNKAAASNAGIPKIEDADTMDQILSLYANVKDDVLLDRGQANKENKNQQNLANGKQHDRRKSPSRVQQQQQQQQQQNKARQRQEMEKKHQQQQAKPKFKDLEAALKAVVVSDLRANLWAVNENFKDNHLMMLKAITAFLNEQLRVDSVDPIFADKPQSYPYSVIPRELQELIDETVADAGEQNVQYFYDLSLSNLASDMNRNQPHLGHKIMLQAMAQSNPQICANNLARNAILRNSFQNRSNVGLSLLWALGQGGFGDPDVGLKVWQDIMVPVIDLKTYSKYVVEYIHAILSQHKSTNLEISSSEFLTILSSLTTQVKASRDLANLLEEASKLLVERYVFSAPKTSSTFTTLFKNIQFIAKSELIYFGLILCLTEDPECWAAWRGLYRKNVQQTAELLAYIENSSTESTQKLVGDRLFHQFLDDIQEINVELGQSKKKVEGLKASSTVLQVS
;
A
#
# COMPACT_ATOMS: atom_id res chain seq x y z
N MET A 1 -63.22 -11.56 14.01
CA MET A 1 -62.83 -10.26 14.61
C MET A 1 -61.98 -10.58 15.83
N SER A 2 -60.85 -9.89 15.90
CA SER A 2 -59.68 -9.97 16.79
C SER A 2 -60.02 -10.11 18.28
N ASP A 3 -59.31 -10.99 19.00
CA ASP A 3 -58.10 -10.76 19.84
C ASP A 3 -58.39 -9.98 21.13
N GLU A 4 -58.17 -10.64 22.27
CA GLU A 4 -57.20 -10.22 23.31
C GLU A 4 -57.17 -11.24 24.47
N TRP A 5 -56.18 -11.07 25.37
CA TRP A 5 -55.91 -11.75 26.64
C TRP A 5 -54.85 -12.86 26.56
N GLU A 6 -53.60 -12.56 26.99
CA GLU A 6 -53.03 -12.78 28.36
C GLU A 6 -52.68 -14.28 28.62
N VAL A 7 -51.66 -14.75 29.35
CA VAL A 7 -50.52 -14.24 30.13
C VAL A 7 -49.76 -15.51 30.56
N VAL A 8 -48.42 -15.46 30.50
CA VAL A 8 -47.45 -16.01 31.49
C VAL A 8 -47.38 -17.52 31.82
N SER A 9 -46.19 -18.08 31.53
CA SER A 9 -45.41 -19.06 32.32
C SER A 9 -45.84 -20.55 32.39
N LYS A 10 -44.87 -21.47 32.15
CA LYS A 10 -44.18 -22.28 33.19
C LYS A 10 -43.41 -23.50 32.61
N GLN A 11 -42.15 -23.60 33.05
CA GLN A 11 -41.47 -24.77 33.65
C GLN A 11 -41.35 -26.10 32.86
N LYS A 12 -40.10 -26.52 32.55
CA LYS A 12 -39.29 -27.59 33.22
C LYS A 12 -39.96 -28.98 33.15
N LYS A 13 -39.37 -30.08 32.67
CA LYS A 13 -38.02 -30.71 32.79
C LYS A 13 -38.22 -32.16 32.17
N PRO A 14 -37.37 -33.19 32.35
CA PRO A 14 -35.93 -33.40 32.08
C PRO A 14 -35.66 -34.72 31.29
N ARG A 15 -34.39 -34.99 30.93
CA ARG A 15 -33.65 -36.30 30.89
C ARG A 15 -32.80 -36.54 29.62
N LYS A 16 -31.49 -36.62 29.85
CA LYS A 16 -30.47 -37.42 29.11
C LYS A 16 -30.66 -38.93 29.45
N PRO A 17 -29.97 -39.93 28.86
CA PRO A 17 -28.75 -39.91 28.01
C PRO A 17 -28.71 -40.92 26.82
N GLY A 18 -27.65 -40.85 25.99
CA GLY A 18 -26.98 -42.05 25.45
C GLY A 18 -27.00 -42.33 23.93
N ALA A 19 -25.82 -42.12 23.31
CA ALA A 19 -25.19 -42.91 22.25
C ALA A 19 -25.76 -43.00 20.80
N ASP A 20 -25.03 -42.32 19.92
CA ASP A 20 -24.41 -42.80 18.66
C ASP A 20 -25.17 -42.99 17.33
N LYS A 21 -24.65 -42.21 16.35
CA LYS A 21 -24.39 -42.47 14.92
C LYS A 21 -25.42 -42.06 13.84
N ASN A 22 -24.88 -41.20 12.96
CA ASN A 22 -25.08 -41.05 11.51
C ASN A 22 -26.15 -40.11 10.92
N LYS A 23 -25.64 -39.25 10.02
CA LYS A 23 -26.20 -38.67 8.77
C LYS A 23 -27.00 -37.35 8.79
N ALA A 24 -26.80 -36.66 7.65
CA ALA A 24 -27.49 -35.50 7.04
C ALA A 24 -27.02 -34.12 7.54
N ALA A 25 -26.32 -33.29 6.75
CA ALA A 25 -26.65 -32.68 5.45
C ALA A 25 -27.73 -31.58 5.54
N ALA A 26 -27.37 -30.40 5.00
CA ALA A 26 -28.07 -29.10 4.88
C ALA A 26 -27.52 -28.05 5.88
N SER A 27 -27.11 -26.84 5.52
CA SER A 27 -27.18 -26.10 4.25
C SER A 27 -26.35 -24.83 4.43
N ASN A 28 -25.24 -24.66 3.70
CA ASN A 28 -24.57 -23.37 3.55
C ASN A 28 -24.78 -22.89 2.12
N ALA A 29 -25.84 -22.12 1.94
CA ALA A 29 -26.07 -21.34 0.73
C ALA A 29 -25.42 -19.95 0.92
N GLY A 30 -24.67 -19.51 -0.10
CA GLY A 30 -24.46 -18.08 -0.34
C GLY A 30 -23.07 -17.51 -0.04
N ILE A 31 -22.01 -18.04 -0.66
CA ILE A 31 -20.85 -17.21 -1.05
C ILE A 31 -20.61 -17.48 -2.54
N PRO A 32 -20.76 -16.49 -3.44
CA PRO A 32 -20.43 -16.69 -4.84
C PRO A 32 -18.91 -16.91 -4.96
N LYS A 33 -18.51 -18.07 -5.47
CA LYS A 33 -17.17 -18.27 -6.02
C LYS A 33 -17.09 -17.41 -7.29
N ILE A 34 -16.29 -16.36 -7.24
CA ILE A 34 -16.03 -15.50 -8.39
C ILE A 34 -15.16 -16.29 -9.37
N GLU A 35 -15.55 -16.27 -10.64
CA GLU A 35 -14.75 -16.76 -11.76
C GLU A 35 -13.54 -15.82 -11.93
N ASP A 36 -12.42 -16.16 -11.28
CA ASP A 36 -11.29 -15.25 -11.02
C ASP A 36 -10.26 -15.09 -12.17
N ALA A 37 -10.37 -15.87 -13.27
CA ALA A 37 -9.40 -15.79 -14.37
C ALA A 37 -9.74 -14.66 -15.36
N ASP A 38 -11.00 -14.55 -15.77
CA ASP A 38 -11.44 -13.55 -16.75
C ASP A 38 -11.44 -12.13 -16.16
N THR A 39 -11.57 -11.99 -14.84
CA THR A 39 -11.44 -10.71 -14.11
C THR A 39 -9.97 -10.31 -13.90
N MET A 40 -9.07 -11.27 -13.66
CA MET A 40 -7.63 -11.01 -13.56
C MET A 40 -7.06 -10.50 -14.89
N ASP A 41 -7.43 -11.12 -16.02
CA ASP A 41 -7.00 -10.68 -17.34
C ASP A 41 -7.54 -9.28 -17.68
N GLN A 42 -8.77 -8.94 -17.27
CA GLN A 42 -9.31 -7.59 -17.41
C GLN A 42 -8.53 -6.57 -16.58
N ILE A 43 -8.16 -6.90 -15.34
CA ILE A 43 -7.36 -5.99 -14.50
C ILE A 43 -5.94 -5.84 -15.07
N LEU A 44 -5.32 -6.92 -15.53
CA LEU A 44 -4.06 -6.85 -16.25
C LEU A 44 -4.19 -6.05 -17.56
N SER A 45 -5.32 -6.10 -18.25
CA SER A 45 -5.60 -5.28 -19.43
C SER A 45 -5.78 -3.79 -19.11
N LEU A 46 -6.19 -3.45 -17.88
CA LEU A 46 -6.13 -2.05 -17.43
C LEU A 46 -4.68 -1.56 -17.38
N TYR A 47 -3.70 -2.47 -17.27
CA TYR A 47 -2.25 -2.20 -17.32
C TYR A 47 -1.60 -2.45 -18.68
N ALA A 48 -2.19 -3.32 -19.48
CA ALA A 48 -1.77 -3.63 -20.83
C ALA A 48 -2.73 -2.99 -21.82
N ASN A 49 -2.45 -1.77 -22.31
CA ASN A 49 -2.84 -1.23 -23.63
C ASN A 49 -2.27 0.21 -23.74
N VAL A 50 -1.41 0.60 -24.68
CA VAL A 50 -1.44 0.44 -26.15
C VAL A 50 -0.02 0.20 -26.71
N LYS A 51 0.09 -0.70 -27.71
CA LYS A 51 1.27 -1.11 -28.51
C LYS A 51 2.09 -2.31 -28.01
N ASP A 52 1.48 -3.49 -27.96
CA ASP A 52 2.22 -4.70 -28.36
C ASP A 52 1.90 -5.06 -29.83
N ASP A 53 0.66 -4.86 -30.29
CA ASP A 53 0.26 -5.21 -31.67
C ASP A 53 0.88 -4.34 -32.78
N VAL A 54 1.29 -3.11 -32.47
CA VAL A 54 1.93 -2.20 -33.47
C VAL A 54 3.44 -2.47 -33.60
N LEU A 55 4.05 -3.25 -32.70
CA LEU A 55 5.50 -3.49 -32.66
C LEU A 55 5.93 -4.81 -33.32
N LEU A 56 4.99 -5.71 -33.61
CA LEU A 56 5.29 -7.01 -34.24
C LEU A 56 5.01 -7.04 -35.76
N ASP A 57 4.29 -6.06 -36.32
CA ASP A 57 3.77 -6.14 -37.69
C ASP A 57 4.70 -5.58 -38.79
N ARG A 58 5.94 -5.18 -38.45
CA ARG A 58 6.96 -4.76 -39.44
C ARG A 58 8.00 -5.82 -39.81
N GLY A 59 7.88 -7.03 -39.25
CA GLY A 59 8.80 -8.15 -39.50
C GLY A 59 8.38 -9.15 -40.59
N GLN A 60 7.21 -9.01 -41.22
CA GLN A 60 6.68 -9.99 -42.19
C GLN A 60 6.28 -9.40 -43.55
N ALA A 61 6.87 -8.28 -43.95
CA ALA A 61 6.76 -7.78 -45.33
C ALA A 61 7.85 -8.39 -46.22
N ASN A 62 7.83 -9.72 -46.41
CA ASN A 62 8.42 -10.33 -47.60
C ASN A 62 7.92 -11.77 -47.78
N LYS A 63 6.76 -11.90 -48.42
CA LYS A 63 6.33 -13.04 -49.24
C LYS A 63 5.09 -12.61 -50.02
N GLU A 64 5.32 -11.94 -51.13
CA GLU A 64 4.31 -11.79 -52.17
C GLU A 64 3.93 -13.14 -52.78
N ASN A 65 2.70 -13.17 -53.29
CA ASN A 65 2.20 -13.97 -54.40
C ASN A 65 1.76 -15.42 -54.14
N LYS A 66 0.44 -15.62 -54.01
CA LYS A 66 -0.39 -16.00 -55.17
C LYS A 66 -1.89 -16.03 -54.83
N ASN A 67 -2.69 -15.65 -55.83
CA ASN A 67 -4.14 -15.81 -56.01
C ASN A 67 -5.05 -14.73 -55.42
N GLN A 68 -5.12 -13.62 -56.16
CA GLN A 68 -6.40 -12.99 -56.48
C GLN A 68 -7.16 -13.90 -57.45
N GLN A 69 -8.46 -14.13 -57.23
CA GLN A 69 -9.49 -13.97 -58.27
C GLN A 69 -10.93 -14.13 -57.74
N ASN A 70 -11.77 -13.22 -58.24
CA ASN A 70 -13.24 -13.25 -58.39
C ASN A 70 -14.08 -12.73 -57.21
N LEU A 71 -14.62 -11.51 -57.25
CA LEU A 71 -15.70 -10.91 -58.09
C LEU A 71 -17.14 -11.21 -57.60
N ALA A 72 -17.70 -10.20 -56.93
CA ALA A 72 -18.97 -9.51 -57.21
C ALA A 72 -20.35 -10.20 -57.11
N ASN A 73 -21.22 -9.47 -56.39
CA ASN A 73 -22.66 -9.22 -56.56
C ASN A 73 -23.73 -10.20 -56.03
N GLY A 74 -24.70 -9.62 -55.28
CA GLY A 74 -26.13 -9.76 -55.62
C GLY A 74 -27.13 -10.23 -54.55
N LYS A 75 -27.71 -9.27 -53.81
CA LYS A 75 -29.14 -9.10 -53.38
C LYS A 75 -30.07 -10.29 -52.97
N GLN A 76 -30.62 -10.11 -51.75
CA GLN A 76 -32.04 -10.15 -51.29
C GLN A 76 -32.89 -11.43 -51.03
N HIS A 77 -33.48 -11.40 -49.82
CA HIS A 77 -34.81 -11.84 -49.32
C HIS A 77 -35.11 -13.27 -48.82
N ASP A 78 -35.37 -13.33 -47.50
CA ASP A 78 -36.52 -13.92 -46.77
C ASP A 78 -37.01 -15.37 -47.01
N ARG A 79 -36.95 -16.21 -45.96
CA ARG A 79 -38.12 -16.59 -45.11
C ARG A 79 -37.76 -17.67 -44.07
N ARG A 80 -38.39 -17.52 -42.92
CA ARG A 80 -38.42 -18.39 -41.72
C ARG A 80 -38.61 -19.90 -42.03
N LYS A 81 -37.92 -20.76 -41.26
CA LYS A 81 -38.45 -21.95 -40.54
C LYS A 81 -37.33 -22.69 -39.77
N SER A 82 -37.58 -22.99 -38.49
CA SER A 82 -36.88 -23.99 -37.67
C SER A 82 -37.88 -25.11 -37.32
N PRO A 83 -37.52 -26.25 -36.70
CA PRO A 83 -36.20 -26.86 -36.48
C PRO A 83 -36.14 -28.38 -36.84
N SER A 84 -34.96 -29.00 -36.93
CA SER A 84 -34.83 -30.48 -36.75
C SER A 84 -33.43 -30.92 -36.27
N ARG A 85 -33.31 -31.10 -34.96
CA ARG A 85 -32.80 -32.27 -34.21
C ARG A 85 -31.65 -33.16 -34.75
N VAL A 86 -30.69 -32.66 -35.52
CA VAL A 86 -29.47 -33.44 -35.91
C VAL A 86 -28.14 -32.76 -35.52
N GLN A 87 -28.18 -31.57 -34.92
CA GLN A 87 -26.98 -30.79 -34.56
C GLN A 87 -26.46 -30.97 -33.11
N GLN A 88 -26.81 -32.07 -32.43
CA GLN A 88 -26.34 -32.32 -31.05
C GLN A 88 -25.21 -33.34 -30.90
N GLN A 89 -24.75 -34.00 -31.98
CA GLN A 89 -23.65 -34.98 -31.88
C GLN A 89 -22.29 -34.51 -32.42
N GLN A 90 -22.20 -33.36 -33.10
CA GLN A 90 -20.91 -32.82 -33.57
C GLN A 90 -20.29 -31.74 -32.66
N GLN A 91 -21.01 -31.21 -31.65
CA GLN A 91 -20.46 -30.22 -30.72
C GLN A 91 -19.71 -30.82 -29.52
N GLN A 92 -19.90 -32.10 -29.19
CA GLN A 92 -19.18 -32.73 -28.06
C GLN A 92 -17.76 -33.22 -28.43
N GLN A 93 -17.46 -33.50 -29.70
CA GLN A 93 -16.10 -33.88 -30.12
C GLN A 93 -15.15 -32.69 -30.32
N GLN A 94 -15.67 -31.48 -30.63
CA GLN A 94 -14.82 -30.28 -30.74
C GLN A 94 -14.45 -29.65 -29.39
N GLN A 95 -15.26 -29.84 -28.34
CA GLN A 95 -14.92 -29.37 -26.99
C GLN A 95 -13.89 -30.26 -26.27
N GLN A 96 -13.89 -31.58 -26.50
CA GLN A 96 -12.87 -32.47 -25.92
C GLN A 96 -11.49 -32.31 -26.56
N ASN A 97 -11.40 -32.00 -27.86
CA ASN A 97 -10.11 -31.75 -28.52
C ASN A 97 -9.49 -30.39 -28.15
N LYS A 98 -10.30 -29.35 -27.88
CA LYS A 98 -9.79 -28.07 -27.35
C LYS A 98 -9.34 -28.17 -25.89
N ALA A 99 -10.00 -29.00 -25.08
CA ALA A 99 -9.56 -29.27 -23.69
C ALA A 99 -8.27 -30.08 -23.63
N ARG A 100 -8.09 -31.07 -24.52
CA ARG A 100 -6.82 -31.83 -24.64
C ARG A 100 -5.68 -31.00 -25.21
N GLN A 101 -5.93 -30.12 -26.19
CA GLN A 101 -4.92 -29.17 -26.69
C GLN A 101 -4.52 -28.10 -25.67
N ARG A 102 -5.45 -27.62 -24.81
CA ARG A 102 -5.10 -26.75 -23.68
C ARG A 102 -4.27 -27.48 -22.63
N GLN A 103 -4.59 -28.73 -22.30
CA GLN A 103 -3.79 -29.55 -21.38
C GLN A 103 -2.41 -29.96 -21.96
N GLU A 104 -2.29 -30.14 -23.28
CA GLU A 104 -0.99 -30.37 -23.94
C GLU A 104 -0.16 -29.08 -24.08
N MET A 105 -0.80 -27.91 -24.27
CA MET A 105 -0.10 -26.61 -24.24
C MET A 105 0.34 -26.22 -22.82
N GLU A 106 -0.45 -26.54 -21.79
CA GLU A 106 -0.06 -26.36 -20.38
C GLU A 106 1.08 -27.33 -20.00
N LYS A 107 1.04 -28.59 -20.45
CA LYS A 107 2.16 -29.54 -20.24
C LYS A 107 3.43 -29.18 -21.02
N LYS A 108 3.31 -28.56 -22.20
CA LYS A 108 4.47 -28.03 -22.95
C LYS A 108 5.02 -26.73 -22.35
N HIS A 109 4.18 -25.84 -21.82
CA HIS A 109 4.63 -24.64 -21.10
C HIS A 109 5.24 -24.95 -19.73
N GLN A 110 4.81 -26.03 -19.06
CA GLN A 110 5.47 -26.51 -17.84
C GLN A 110 6.83 -27.18 -18.12
N GLN A 111 7.09 -27.65 -19.34
CA GLN A 111 8.36 -28.32 -19.71
C GLN A 111 9.49 -27.37 -20.14
N GLN A 112 9.26 -26.06 -20.22
CA GLN A 112 10.29 -25.05 -20.51
C GLN A 112 10.55 -24.07 -19.36
N GLN A 113 10.17 -24.40 -18.13
CA GLN A 113 10.74 -23.70 -16.97
C GLN A 113 12.20 -24.11 -16.84
N ALA A 114 13.08 -23.26 -17.38
CA ALA A 114 14.51 -23.43 -17.26
C ALA A 114 14.90 -23.50 -15.78
N LYS A 115 15.68 -24.52 -15.42
CA LYS A 115 16.08 -24.78 -14.05
C LYS A 115 16.82 -23.57 -13.46
N PRO A 116 16.68 -23.33 -12.14
CA PRO A 116 17.46 -22.33 -11.43
C PRO A 116 18.96 -22.53 -11.69
N LYS A 117 19.66 -21.44 -12.00
CA LYS A 117 21.08 -21.41 -12.37
C LYS A 117 21.98 -21.17 -11.15
N PHE A 118 21.49 -20.41 -10.16
CA PHE A 118 22.27 -19.99 -9.01
C PHE A 118 21.53 -20.27 -7.70
N LYS A 119 22.30 -20.46 -6.63
CA LYS A 119 21.79 -20.74 -5.28
C LYS A 119 21.14 -19.52 -4.62
N ASP A 120 21.68 -18.33 -4.87
CA ASP A 120 21.20 -17.07 -4.31
C ASP A 120 21.34 -15.92 -5.33
N LEU A 121 20.66 -14.81 -5.04
CA LEU A 121 20.60 -13.64 -5.93
C LEU A 121 21.95 -12.90 -6.00
N GLU A 122 22.74 -12.90 -4.94
CA GLU A 122 24.06 -12.25 -4.91
C GLU A 122 25.04 -12.94 -5.87
N ALA A 123 25.06 -14.28 -5.88
CA ALA A 123 25.85 -15.05 -6.83
C ALA A 123 25.38 -14.83 -8.27
N ALA A 124 24.06 -14.78 -8.49
CA ALA A 124 23.49 -14.51 -9.81
C ALA A 124 23.87 -13.12 -10.32
N LEU A 125 23.77 -12.08 -9.48
CA LEU A 125 24.13 -10.70 -9.81
C LEU A 125 25.62 -10.55 -10.13
N LYS A 126 26.49 -11.21 -9.37
CA LYS A 126 27.95 -11.21 -9.64
C LYS A 126 28.32 -11.92 -10.94
N ALA A 127 27.50 -12.87 -11.38
CA ALA A 127 27.71 -13.60 -12.62
C ALA A 127 27.17 -12.85 -13.86
N VAL A 128 26.50 -11.70 -13.69
CA VAL A 128 26.02 -10.91 -14.81
C VAL A 128 27.20 -10.30 -15.57
N VAL A 129 27.30 -10.65 -16.86
CA VAL A 129 28.32 -10.11 -17.76
C VAL A 129 27.81 -8.80 -18.37
N VAL A 130 28.32 -7.67 -17.89
CA VAL A 130 27.83 -6.33 -18.30
C VAL A 130 28.12 -6.02 -19.77
N SER A 131 29.20 -6.56 -20.34
CA SER A 131 29.49 -6.42 -21.78
C SER A 131 28.41 -7.03 -22.66
N ASP A 132 27.83 -8.16 -22.25
CA ASP A 132 26.75 -8.82 -22.99
C ASP A 132 25.47 -8.00 -22.95
N LEU A 133 25.18 -7.38 -21.80
CA LEU A 133 24.07 -6.43 -21.68
C LEU A 133 24.27 -5.22 -22.59
N ARG A 134 25.47 -4.61 -22.61
CA ARG A 134 25.76 -3.49 -23.51
C ARG A 134 25.60 -3.87 -24.98
N ALA A 135 26.07 -5.06 -25.39
CA ALA A 135 25.89 -5.55 -26.74
C ALA A 135 24.41 -5.75 -27.10
N ASN A 136 23.61 -6.28 -26.16
CA ASN A 136 22.17 -6.42 -26.32
C ASN A 136 21.46 -5.06 -26.46
N LEU A 137 21.79 -4.10 -25.60
CA LEU A 137 21.25 -2.74 -25.66
C LEU A 137 21.62 -2.03 -26.96
N TRP A 138 22.86 -2.18 -27.44
CA TRP A 138 23.28 -1.66 -28.73
C TRP A 138 22.43 -2.24 -29.87
N ALA A 139 22.23 -3.56 -29.90
CA ALA A 139 21.41 -4.22 -30.92
C ALA A 139 19.94 -3.79 -30.86
N VAL A 140 19.39 -3.57 -29.66
CA VAL A 140 18.03 -3.03 -29.48
C VAL A 140 17.96 -1.59 -30.01
N ASN A 141 18.95 -0.75 -29.70
CA ASN A 141 18.95 0.62 -30.17
C ASN A 141 19.02 0.72 -31.71
N GLU A 142 19.86 -0.10 -32.35
CA GLU A 142 19.94 -0.16 -33.82
C GLU A 142 18.60 -0.54 -34.48
N ASN A 143 17.86 -1.46 -33.86
CA ASN A 143 16.59 -1.95 -34.41
C ASN A 143 15.40 -1.04 -34.11
N PHE A 144 15.41 -0.33 -32.98
CA PHE A 144 14.26 0.42 -32.48
C PHE A 144 14.47 1.94 -32.39
N LYS A 145 15.67 2.44 -32.75
CA LYS A 145 16.06 3.86 -32.90
C LYS A 145 15.57 4.76 -31.76
N ASP A 146 16.33 4.82 -30.67
CA ASP A 146 16.10 5.69 -29.51
C ASP A 146 14.74 5.44 -28.82
N ASN A 147 14.23 4.21 -28.91
CA ASN A 147 13.03 3.82 -28.18
C ASN A 147 13.39 3.45 -26.73
N HIS A 148 13.32 4.44 -25.85
CA HIS A 148 13.65 4.31 -24.43
C HIS A 148 12.87 3.18 -23.72
N LEU A 149 11.59 2.95 -24.07
CA LEU A 149 10.81 1.87 -23.47
C LEU A 149 11.34 0.48 -23.87
N MET A 150 11.86 0.33 -25.10
CA MET A 150 12.50 -0.91 -25.52
C MET A 150 13.84 -1.12 -24.82
N MET A 151 14.59 -0.05 -24.54
CA MET A 151 15.83 -0.12 -23.77
C MET A 151 15.56 -0.62 -22.34
N LEU A 152 14.59 -0.03 -21.64
CA LEU A 152 14.17 -0.47 -20.31
C LEU A 152 13.67 -1.93 -20.32
N LYS A 153 12.85 -2.30 -21.31
CA LYS A 153 12.36 -3.69 -21.48
C LYS A 153 13.51 -4.68 -21.72
N ALA A 154 14.53 -4.28 -22.48
CA ALA A 154 15.68 -5.12 -22.78
C ALA A 154 16.53 -5.40 -21.54
N ILE A 155 16.78 -4.39 -20.68
CA ILE A 155 17.44 -4.59 -19.39
C ILE A 155 16.64 -5.56 -18.53
N THR A 156 15.34 -5.30 -18.34
CA THR A 156 14.47 -6.15 -17.52
C THR A 156 14.47 -7.59 -18.01
N ALA A 157 14.32 -7.82 -19.32
CA ALA A 157 14.29 -9.15 -19.91
C ALA A 157 15.63 -9.88 -19.75
N PHE A 158 16.75 -9.19 -19.97
CA PHE A 158 18.09 -9.73 -19.78
C PHE A 158 18.31 -10.14 -18.31
N LEU A 159 17.98 -9.26 -17.35
CA LEU A 159 18.09 -9.56 -15.93
C LEU A 159 17.19 -10.73 -15.52
N ASN A 160 15.96 -10.81 -16.02
CA ASN A 160 15.06 -11.94 -15.79
C ASN A 160 15.67 -13.28 -16.29
N GLU A 161 16.41 -13.27 -17.39
CA GLU A 161 17.08 -14.47 -17.91
C GLU A 161 18.31 -14.88 -17.11
N GLN A 162 19.08 -13.90 -16.63
CA GLN A 162 20.31 -14.14 -15.87
C GLN A 162 20.02 -14.50 -14.41
N LEU A 163 19.02 -13.87 -13.79
CA LEU A 163 18.72 -13.98 -12.36
C LEU A 163 17.74 -15.12 -12.06
N ARG A 164 18.08 -16.34 -12.51
CA ARG A 164 17.29 -17.55 -12.21
C ARG A 164 17.82 -18.24 -10.96
N VAL A 165 17.09 -18.09 -9.86
CA VAL A 165 17.45 -18.62 -8.53
C VAL A 165 16.32 -19.48 -7.96
N ASP A 166 16.65 -20.38 -7.03
CA ASP A 166 15.72 -21.39 -6.49
C ASP A 166 14.49 -20.80 -5.78
N SER A 167 14.72 -19.84 -4.88
CA SER A 167 13.66 -19.15 -4.15
C SER A 167 14.19 -17.84 -3.57
N VAL A 168 13.36 -16.81 -3.60
CA VAL A 168 13.67 -15.48 -3.06
C VAL A 168 12.54 -15.03 -2.18
N ASP A 169 12.87 -14.49 -1.01
CA ASP A 169 11.91 -13.82 -0.16
C ASP A 169 11.24 -12.64 -0.90
N PRO A 170 9.91 -12.60 -1.01
CA PRO A 170 9.15 -11.50 -1.61
C PRO A 170 9.53 -10.09 -1.15
N ILE A 171 10.01 -9.94 0.08
CA ILE A 171 10.31 -8.61 0.68
C ILE A 171 11.77 -8.45 1.11
N PHE A 172 12.58 -9.50 0.99
CA PHE A 172 13.97 -9.51 1.46
C PHE A 172 14.12 -9.12 2.94
N ALA A 173 13.29 -9.68 3.82
CA ALA A 173 13.14 -9.29 5.22
C ALA A 173 14.45 -9.27 6.02
N ASP A 174 15.36 -10.21 5.73
CA ASP A 174 16.66 -10.33 6.43
C ASP A 174 17.78 -9.50 5.76
N LYS A 175 17.44 -8.59 4.83
CA LYS A 175 18.39 -7.77 4.08
C LYS A 175 18.16 -6.27 4.35
N PRO A 176 19.18 -5.42 4.13
CA PRO A 176 19.01 -3.97 4.21
C PRO A 176 17.97 -3.47 3.20
N GLN A 177 17.33 -2.33 3.48
CA GLN A 177 16.29 -1.74 2.62
C GLN A 177 16.77 -1.41 1.20
N SER A 178 18.07 -1.12 1.04
CA SER A 178 18.69 -0.85 -0.26
C SER A 178 18.91 -2.11 -1.11
N TYR A 179 18.65 -3.30 -0.57
CA TYR A 179 18.76 -4.57 -1.29
C TYR A 179 17.55 -4.77 -2.22
N PRO A 180 17.72 -5.42 -3.40
CA PRO A 180 18.96 -5.96 -3.96
C PRO A 180 19.85 -4.93 -4.66
N TYR A 181 19.40 -3.68 -4.88
CA TYR A 181 20.16 -2.71 -5.66
C TYR A 181 21.57 -2.45 -5.12
N SER A 182 21.74 -2.41 -3.80
CA SER A 182 23.02 -2.14 -3.13
C SER A 182 24.10 -3.21 -3.31
N VAL A 183 23.74 -4.41 -3.76
CA VAL A 183 24.70 -5.51 -4.01
C VAL A 183 24.96 -5.76 -5.49
N ILE A 184 24.35 -4.96 -6.37
CA ILE A 184 24.59 -5.02 -7.82
C ILE A 184 26.03 -4.55 -8.11
N PRO A 185 26.77 -5.22 -9.03
CA PRO A 185 28.06 -4.72 -9.47
C PRO A 185 27.95 -3.27 -9.98
N ARG A 186 28.87 -2.40 -9.54
CA ARG A 186 28.82 -0.96 -9.85
C ARG A 186 28.65 -0.65 -11.34
N GLU A 187 29.35 -1.37 -12.20
CA GLU A 187 29.25 -1.18 -13.66
C GLU A 187 27.84 -1.48 -14.20
N LEU A 188 27.16 -2.47 -13.63
CA LEU A 188 25.77 -2.79 -13.98
C LEU A 188 24.81 -1.73 -13.42
N GLN A 189 25.06 -1.26 -12.20
CA GLN A 189 24.28 -0.19 -11.57
C GLN A 189 24.34 1.10 -12.40
N GLU A 190 25.54 1.54 -12.77
CA GLU A 190 25.77 2.73 -13.61
C GLU A 190 25.01 2.62 -14.95
N LEU A 191 25.07 1.46 -15.62
CA LEU A 191 24.35 1.26 -16.88
C LEU A 191 22.82 1.29 -16.71
N ILE A 192 22.29 0.75 -15.61
CA ILE A 192 20.85 0.81 -15.29
C ILE A 192 20.44 2.26 -15.03
N ASP A 193 21.18 2.95 -14.17
CA ASP A 193 20.90 4.35 -13.78
C ASP A 193 20.94 5.29 -15.00
N GLU A 194 21.96 5.15 -15.86
CA GLU A 194 22.08 5.88 -17.12
C GLU A 194 20.86 5.62 -18.03
N THR A 195 20.46 4.36 -18.20
CA THR A 195 19.33 4.02 -19.07
C THR A 195 18.00 4.53 -18.52
N VAL A 196 17.81 4.50 -17.18
CA VAL A 196 16.63 5.07 -16.51
C VAL A 196 16.60 6.59 -16.66
N ALA A 197 17.74 7.26 -16.48
CA ALA A 197 17.86 8.71 -16.64
C ALA A 197 17.56 9.13 -18.08
N ASP A 198 18.17 8.46 -19.07
CA ASP A 198 17.99 8.74 -20.50
C ASP A 198 16.56 8.53 -20.97
N ALA A 199 15.81 7.62 -20.34
CA ALA A 199 14.42 7.37 -20.69
C ALA A 199 13.50 8.56 -20.38
N GLY A 200 13.85 9.39 -19.39
CA GLY A 200 13.05 10.52 -18.95
C GLY A 200 11.79 10.12 -18.17
N GLU A 201 11.29 11.07 -17.38
CA GLU A 201 10.27 10.84 -16.34
C GLU A 201 8.99 10.17 -16.86
N GLN A 202 8.48 10.59 -18.02
CA GLN A 202 7.23 10.06 -18.58
C GLN A 202 7.35 8.58 -18.97
N ASN A 203 8.46 8.20 -19.62
CA ASN A 203 8.69 6.81 -20.01
C ASN A 203 8.97 5.94 -18.79
N VAL A 204 9.73 6.47 -17.82
CA VAL A 204 9.99 5.80 -16.54
C VAL A 204 8.69 5.54 -15.78
N GLN A 205 7.80 6.52 -15.66
CA GLN A 205 6.48 6.34 -15.03
C GLN A 205 5.67 5.25 -15.72
N TYR A 206 5.56 5.30 -17.05
CA TYR A 206 4.82 4.31 -17.82
C TYR A 206 5.42 2.90 -17.65
N PHE A 207 6.75 2.79 -17.75
CA PHE A 207 7.44 1.52 -17.61
C PHE A 207 7.39 0.97 -16.19
N TYR A 208 7.34 1.83 -15.16
CA TYR A 208 7.15 1.45 -13.76
C TYR A 208 5.79 0.76 -13.56
N ASP A 209 4.70 1.37 -14.05
CA ASP A 209 3.35 0.78 -13.96
C ASP A 209 3.25 -0.55 -14.72
N LEU A 210 3.88 -0.62 -15.90
CA LEU A 210 3.96 -1.84 -16.69
C LEU A 210 4.75 -2.93 -15.96
N SER A 211 5.88 -2.57 -15.36
CA SER A 211 6.76 -3.48 -14.62
C SER A 211 6.10 -4.02 -13.35
N LEU A 212 5.29 -3.23 -12.65
CA LEU A 212 4.48 -3.70 -11.51
C LEU A 212 3.51 -4.81 -11.93
N SER A 213 2.83 -4.62 -13.05
CA SER A 213 1.86 -5.61 -13.56
C SER A 213 2.54 -6.86 -14.08
N ASN A 214 3.66 -6.68 -14.79
CA ASN A 214 4.46 -7.81 -15.26
C ASN A 214 5.08 -8.58 -14.09
N LEU A 215 5.58 -7.91 -13.06
CA LEU A 215 6.03 -8.55 -11.82
C LEU A 215 4.93 -9.45 -11.25
N ALA A 216 3.71 -8.92 -11.12
CA ALA A 216 2.61 -9.69 -10.57
C ALA A 216 2.20 -10.89 -11.44
N SER A 217 2.08 -10.66 -12.75
CA SER A 217 1.74 -11.69 -13.74
C SER A 217 2.80 -12.79 -13.80
N ASP A 218 4.08 -12.41 -13.91
CA ASP A 218 5.21 -13.33 -14.03
C ASP A 218 5.36 -14.16 -12.76
N MET A 219 5.28 -13.55 -11.57
CA MET A 219 5.29 -14.29 -10.31
C MET A 219 4.12 -15.26 -10.20
N ASN A 220 2.91 -14.85 -10.58
CA ASN A 220 1.73 -15.72 -10.53
C ASN A 220 1.84 -16.90 -11.51
N ARG A 221 2.55 -16.71 -12.64
CA ARG A 221 2.84 -17.74 -13.64
C ARG A 221 4.15 -18.50 -13.37
N ASN A 222 4.82 -18.24 -12.25
CA ASN A 222 6.15 -18.76 -11.91
C ASN A 222 7.19 -18.55 -13.02
N GLN A 223 7.16 -17.38 -13.65
CA GLN A 223 8.13 -16.91 -14.64
C GLN A 223 9.26 -16.11 -13.94
N PRO A 224 10.42 -15.96 -14.60
CA PRO A 224 11.50 -15.13 -14.07
C PRO A 224 11.04 -13.66 -13.93
N HIS A 225 11.28 -13.07 -12.76
CA HIS A 225 10.71 -11.77 -12.40
C HIS A 225 11.66 -10.83 -11.63
N LEU A 226 12.87 -11.28 -11.30
CA LEU A 226 13.80 -10.49 -10.47
C LEU A 226 14.35 -9.25 -11.20
N GLY A 227 14.41 -9.28 -12.53
CA GLY A 227 14.69 -8.09 -13.34
C GLY A 227 13.66 -6.99 -13.12
N HIS A 228 12.37 -7.32 -12.99
CA HIS A 228 11.34 -6.33 -12.65
C HIS A 228 11.61 -5.71 -11.29
N LYS A 229 11.95 -6.51 -10.27
CA LYS A 229 12.23 -5.99 -8.91
C LYS A 229 13.41 -5.02 -8.90
N ILE A 230 14.49 -5.33 -9.63
CA ILE A 230 15.65 -4.45 -9.76
C ILE A 230 15.27 -3.14 -10.44
N MET A 231 14.59 -3.21 -11.58
CA MET A 231 14.20 -2.00 -12.33
C MET A 231 13.20 -1.15 -11.55
N LEU A 232 12.24 -1.76 -10.86
CA LEU A 232 11.29 -1.04 -9.99
C LEU A 232 12.01 -0.29 -8.86
N GLN A 233 13.00 -0.92 -8.22
CA GLN A 233 13.79 -0.28 -7.17
C GLN A 233 14.67 0.85 -7.73
N ALA A 234 15.35 0.63 -8.86
CA ALA A 234 16.17 1.66 -9.52
C ALA A 234 15.35 2.90 -9.90
N MET A 235 14.20 2.68 -10.55
CA MET A 235 13.31 3.77 -10.93
C MET A 235 12.79 4.53 -9.70
N ALA A 236 12.36 3.82 -8.64
CA ALA A 236 11.86 4.44 -7.42
C ALA A 236 12.94 5.22 -6.64
N GLN A 237 14.20 4.78 -6.68
CA GLN A 237 15.31 5.52 -6.08
C GLN A 237 15.63 6.79 -6.88
N SER A 238 15.51 6.76 -8.20
CA SER A 238 15.74 7.93 -9.07
C SER A 238 14.61 8.96 -9.02
N ASN A 239 13.35 8.49 -8.91
CA ASN A 239 12.16 9.34 -8.81
C ASN A 239 11.14 8.69 -7.86
N PRO A 240 11.16 9.01 -6.55
CA PRO A 240 10.24 8.42 -5.58
C PRO A 240 8.75 8.59 -5.91
N GLN A 241 8.37 9.72 -6.52
CA GLN A 241 6.96 10.08 -6.75
C GLN A 241 6.23 9.07 -7.66
N ILE A 242 6.97 8.31 -8.49
CA ILE A 242 6.36 7.30 -9.37
C ILE A 242 5.58 6.23 -8.61
N CYS A 243 5.95 5.97 -7.35
CA CYS A 243 5.27 5.01 -6.49
C CYS A 243 3.87 5.50 -6.05
N ALA A 244 3.65 6.82 -6.02
CA ALA A 244 2.42 7.47 -5.55
C ALA A 244 1.55 8.07 -6.67
N ASN A 245 2.04 8.16 -7.91
CA ASN A 245 1.30 8.79 -9.01
C ASN A 245 -0.01 8.07 -9.38
N ASN A 246 -0.09 6.75 -9.20
CA ASN A 246 -1.22 5.91 -9.64
C ASN A 246 -1.81 5.02 -8.52
N LEU A 247 -1.96 5.56 -7.30
CA LEU A 247 -2.39 4.81 -6.12
C LEU A 247 -3.70 4.02 -6.31
N ALA A 248 -4.72 4.63 -6.95
CA ALA A 248 -5.99 3.94 -7.20
C ALA A 248 -5.82 2.69 -8.08
N ARG A 249 -5.03 2.79 -9.16
CA ARG A 249 -4.74 1.66 -10.04
C ARG A 249 -3.92 0.60 -9.30
N ASN A 250 -2.91 1.03 -8.54
CA ASN A 250 -2.03 0.17 -7.76
C ASN A 250 -2.81 -0.61 -6.69
N ALA A 251 -3.80 0.03 -6.06
CA ALA A 251 -4.70 -0.63 -5.13
C ALA A 251 -5.55 -1.73 -5.80
N ILE A 252 -6.06 -1.49 -7.02
CA ILE A 252 -6.79 -2.50 -7.81
C ILE A 252 -5.88 -3.70 -8.09
N LEU A 253 -4.65 -3.46 -8.57
CA LEU A 253 -3.69 -4.53 -8.84
C LEU A 253 -3.37 -5.34 -7.59
N ARG A 254 -3.07 -4.67 -6.47
CA ARG A 254 -2.82 -5.32 -5.18
C ARG A 254 -4.02 -6.19 -4.76
N ASN A 255 -5.24 -5.68 -4.89
CA ASN A 255 -6.45 -6.42 -4.51
C ASN A 255 -6.61 -7.71 -5.33
N SER A 256 -6.30 -7.69 -6.63
CA SER A 256 -6.33 -8.88 -7.49
C SER A 256 -5.40 -10.00 -7.03
N PHE A 257 -4.30 -9.65 -6.37
CA PHE A 257 -3.29 -10.59 -5.88
C PHE A 257 -3.28 -10.73 -4.35
N GLN A 258 -4.29 -10.21 -3.63
CA GLN A 258 -4.35 -10.23 -2.16
C GLN A 258 -4.33 -11.65 -1.57
N ASN A 259 -4.86 -12.64 -2.29
CA ASN A 259 -4.86 -14.04 -1.86
C ASN A 259 -3.58 -14.80 -2.28
N ARG A 260 -2.66 -14.14 -2.99
CA ARG A 260 -1.35 -14.66 -3.40
C ARG A 260 -0.27 -13.93 -2.61
N SER A 261 0.02 -14.44 -1.41
CA SER A 261 0.90 -13.80 -0.43
C SER A 261 2.23 -13.33 -1.01
N ASN A 262 2.91 -14.19 -1.77
CA ASN A 262 4.20 -13.88 -2.42
C ASN A 262 4.12 -12.72 -3.42
N VAL A 263 3.07 -12.69 -4.24
CA VAL A 263 2.85 -11.63 -5.23
C VAL A 263 2.45 -10.33 -4.53
N GLY A 264 1.46 -10.39 -3.65
CA GLY A 264 1.01 -9.22 -2.91
C GLY A 264 2.13 -8.57 -2.10
N LEU A 265 2.95 -9.38 -1.40
CA LEU A 265 4.09 -8.86 -0.64
C LEU A 265 5.14 -8.22 -1.55
N SER A 266 5.42 -8.79 -2.72
CA SER A 266 6.35 -8.19 -3.68
C SER A 266 5.82 -6.87 -4.26
N LEU A 267 4.49 -6.75 -4.45
CA LEU A 267 3.85 -5.49 -4.84
C LEU A 267 3.96 -4.43 -3.74
N LEU A 268 3.70 -4.78 -2.48
CA LEU A 268 3.89 -3.85 -1.36
C LEU A 268 5.36 -3.43 -1.22
N TRP A 269 6.29 -4.37 -1.43
CA TRP A 269 7.72 -4.08 -1.45
C TRP A 269 8.11 -3.10 -2.55
N ALA A 270 7.65 -3.33 -3.78
CA ALA A 270 7.97 -2.47 -4.92
C ALA A 270 7.38 -1.06 -4.74
N LEU A 271 6.09 -0.97 -4.39
CA LEU A 271 5.41 0.30 -4.17
C LEU A 271 5.99 1.08 -2.98
N GLY A 272 6.51 0.39 -1.96
CA GLY A 272 7.14 1.03 -0.81
C GLY A 272 8.52 1.63 -1.09
N GLN A 273 9.18 1.30 -2.21
CA GLN A 273 10.58 1.73 -2.44
C GLN A 273 10.76 3.25 -2.43
N GLY A 274 9.79 4.01 -2.95
CA GLY A 274 9.86 5.47 -2.93
C GLY A 274 9.89 6.07 -1.52
N GLY A 275 9.31 5.38 -0.53
CA GLY A 275 9.26 5.85 0.86
C GLY A 275 10.60 5.94 1.57
N PHE A 276 11.63 5.24 1.07
CA PHE A 276 12.99 5.30 1.61
C PHE A 276 13.83 6.45 1.04
N GLY A 277 13.35 7.10 -0.03
CA GLY A 277 13.93 8.33 -0.58
C GLY A 277 13.12 9.57 -0.18
N ASP A 278 11.80 9.44 -0.10
CA ASP A 278 10.85 10.51 0.19
C ASP A 278 9.78 10.01 1.18
N PRO A 279 9.79 10.48 2.45
CA PRO A 279 8.83 10.02 3.45
C PRO A 279 7.39 10.40 3.13
N ASP A 280 7.12 11.50 2.42
CA ASP A 280 5.76 11.90 2.05
C ASP A 280 5.14 10.93 1.04
N VAL A 281 5.94 10.49 0.06
CA VAL A 281 5.56 9.37 -0.83
C VAL A 281 5.29 8.11 -0.02
N GLY A 282 6.20 7.79 0.90
CA GLY A 282 6.10 6.60 1.73
C GLY A 282 4.83 6.55 2.57
N LEU A 283 4.44 7.68 3.16
CA LEU A 283 3.22 7.84 3.93
C LEU A 283 1.96 7.69 3.08
N LYS A 284 1.93 8.26 1.87
CA LYS A 284 0.82 8.11 0.92
C LYS A 284 0.63 6.65 0.50
N VAL A 285 1.72 5.99 0.10
CA VAL A 285 1.69 4.56 -0.25
C VAL A 285 1.25 3.72 0.94
N TRP A 286 1.77 4.00 2.14
CA TRP A 286 1.35 3.28 3.34
C TRP A 286 -0.15 3.41 3.58
N GLN A 287 -0.68 4.62 3.55
CA GLN A 287 -2.09 4.92 3.81
C GLN A 287 -3.02 4.28 2.78
N ASP A 288 -2.73 4.42 1.48
CA ASP A 288 -3.68 4.02 0.42
C ASP A 288 -3.48 2.58 -0.04
N ILE A 289 -2.25 2.06 0.05
CA ILE A 289 -1.92 0.71 -0.40
C ILE A 289 -1.75 -0.24 0.78
N MET A 290 -1.06 0.13 1.86
CA MET A 290 -0.69 -0.85 2.89
C MET A 290 -1.74 -1.00 4.01
N VAL A 291 -2.33 0.11 4.49
CA VAL A 291 -3.35 0.09 5.55
C VAL A 291 -4.52 -0.85 5.22
N PRO A 292 -5.06 -0.93 3.99
CA PRO A 292 -6.18 -1.84 3.70
C PRO A 292 -5.88 -3.34 3.91
N VAL A 293 -4.60 -3.74 4.00
CA VAL A 293 -4.19 -5.14 4.26
C VAL A 293 -3.45 -5.32 5.59
N ILE A 294 -3.35 -4.28 6.41
CA ILE A 294 -2.61 -4.33 7.68
C ILE A 294 -3.17 -5.36 8.67
N ASP A 295 -4.48 -5.61 8.65
CA ASP A 295 -5.16 -6.58 9.51
C ASP A 295 -4.99 -8.04 9.03
N LEU A 296 -4.48 -8.24 7.82
CA LEU A 296 -4.24 -9.57 7.28
C LEU A 296 -2.90 -10.09 7.82
N LYS A 297 -2.94 -11.21 8.55
CA LYS A 297 -1.76 -11.82 9.21
C LYS A 297 -0.53 -11.97 8.30
N THR A 298 -0.76 -12.23 7.01
CA THR A 298 0.30 -12.40 6.00
C THR A 298 1.09 -11.11 5.73
N TYR A 299 0.43 -9.95 5.85
CA TYR A 299 0.97 -8.64 5.46
C TYR A 299 1.31 -7.76 6.66
N SER A 300 0.61 -7.97 7.79
CA SER A 300 0.66 -7.10 8.98
C SER A 300 2.07 -6.77 9.43
N LYS A 301 2.95 -7.78 9.53
CA LYS A 301 4.35 -7.60 9.94
C LYS A 301 5.07 -6.61 9.02
N TYR A 302 5.07 -6.88 7.71
CA TYR A 302 5.75 -6.04 6.73
C TYR A 302 5.20 -4.61 6.72
N VAL A 303 3.88 -4.44 6.77
CA VAL A 303 3.24 -3.11 6.73
C VAL A 303 3.62 -2.25 7.94
N VAL A 304 3.70 -2.86 9.13
CA VAL A 304 4.08 -2.17 10.37
C VAL A 304 5.58 -1.86 10.38
N GLU A 305 6.42 -2.81 9.99
CA GLU A 305 7.87 -2.60 9.90
C GLU A 305 8.22 -1.51 8.88
N TYR A 306 7.49 -1.45 7.76
CA TYR A 306 7.68 -0.43 6.73
C TYR A 306 7.44 1.00 7.25
N ILE A 307 6.29 1.26 7.89
CA ILE A 307 5.97 2.60 8.38
C ILE A 307 6.93 3.05 9.47
N HIS A 308 7.30 2.14 10.36
CA HIS A 308 8.32 2.40 11.37
C HIS A 308 9.67 2.73 10.73
N ALA A 309 10.08 1.97 9.72
CA ALA A 309 11.34 2.19 9.01
C ALA A 309 11.44 3.58 8.37
N ILE A 310 10.45 4.00 7.58
CA ILE A 310 10.49 5.32 6.91
C ILE A 310 10.42 6.48 7.93
N LEU A 311 9.68 6.30 9.02
CA LEU A 311 9.60 7.25 10.13
C LEU A 311 10.82 7.21 11.07
N SER A 312 11.67 6.19 10.98
CA SER A 312 12.91 6.11 11.75
C SER A 312 14.13 6.61 10.98
N GLN A 313 14.15 6.44 9.65
CA GLN A 313 15.29 6.81 8.81
C GLN A 313 15.37 8.32 8.56
N HIS A 314 14.25 8.96 8.25
CA HIS A 314 14.17 10.37 7.85
C HIS A 314 13.93 11.35 9.01
N LYS A 315 14.53 11.13 10.20
CA LYS A 315 14.21 11.90 11.42
C LYS A 315 14.38 13.42 11.29
N SER A 316 15.23 13.86 10.36
CA SER A 316 15.55 15.28 10.12
C SER A 316 14.93 15.83 8.83
N THR A 317 14.11 15.06 8.12
CA THR A 317 13.42 15.51 6.90
C THR A 317 12.07 16.11 7.27
N ASN A 318 11.78 17.31 6.76
CA ASN A 318 10.48 17.92 6.93
C ASN A 318 9.41 17.14 6.15
N LEU A 319 8.27 16.89 6.78
CA LEU A 319 7.08 16.34 6.14
C LEU A 319 6.28 17.46 5.49
N GLU A 320 5.85 17.24 4.26
CA GLU A 320 4.98 18.12 3.48
C GLU A 320 3.52 17.66 3.46
N ILE A 321 3.09 16.93 4.50
CA ILE A 321 1.70 16.48 4.66
C ILE A 321 0.77 17.57 5.20
N SER A 322 -0.45 17.63 4.67
CA SER A 322 -1.52 18.48 5.20
C SER A 322 -2.02 18.00 6.57
N SER A 323 -2.70 18.89 7.30
CA SER A 323 -3.34 18.54 8.58
C SER A 323 -4.34 17.38 8.46
N SER A 324 -5.10 17.32 7.36
CA SER A 324 -6.04 16.22 7.12
C SER A 324 -5.35 14.90 6.86
N GLU A 325 -4.25 14.90 6.10
CA GLU A 325 -3.45 13.69 5.85
C GLU A 325 -2.81 13.20 7.14
N PHE A 326 -2.19 14.10 7.92
CA PHE A 326 -1.63 13.78 9.23
C PHE A 326 -2.66 13.10 10.16
N LEU A 327 -3.84 13.69 10.32
CA LEU A 327 -4.88 13.14 11.20
C LEU A 327 -5.37 11.77 10.71
N THR A 328 -5.48 11.58 9.40
CA THR A 328 -5.89 10.31 8.79
C THR A 328 -4.86 9.22 9.04
N ILE A 329 -3.57 9.53 8.85
CA ILE A 329 -2.47 8.59 9.08
C ILE A 329 -2.37 8.25 10.57
N LEU A 330 -2.41 9.24 11.45
CA LEU A 330 -2.36 9.03 12.90
C LEU A 330 -3.55 8.19 13.39
N SER A 331 -4.75 8.45 12.88
CA SER A 331 -5.93 7.61 13.17
C SER A 331 -5.71 6.17 12.71
N SER A 332 -5.16 5.98 11.51
CA SER A 332 -4.86 4.64 10.98
C SER A 332 -3.81 3.91 11.83
N LEU A 333 -2.79 4.58 12.35
CA LEU A 333 -1.80 3.99 13.25
C LEU A 333 -2.37 3.60 14.61
N THR A 334 -3.29 4.41 15.15
CA THR A 334 -3.80 4.24 16.52
C THR A 334 -4.98 3.29 16.65
N THR A 335 -5.64 2.94 15.55
CA THR A 335 -6.84 2.09 15.51
C THR A 335 -6.56 0.61 15.23
N GLN A 336 -5.29 0.20 15.13
CA GLN A 336 -4.91 -1.18 14.82
C GLN A 336 -5.01 -2.12 16.04
N VAL A 337 -6.20 -2.65 16.29
CA VAL A 337 -6.52 -3.41 17.52
C VAL A 337 -5.95 -4.83 17.56
N LYS A 338 -5.58 -5.42 16.40
CA LYS A 338 -5.24 -6.86 16.29
C LYS A 338 -3.74 -7.15 16.21
N ALA A 339 -2.89 -6.15 16.42
CA ALA A 339 -1.45 -6.33 16.37
C ALA A 339 -0.94 -7.21 17.54
N SER A 340 0.02 -8.09 17.25
CA SER A 340 0.82 -8.75 18.31
C SER A 340 1.56 -7.68 19.12
N ARG A 341 1.95 -8.00 20.36
CA ARG A 341 2.63 -7.06 21.26
C ARG A 341 3.81 -6.30 20.61
N ASP A 342 4.68 -7.00 19.88
CA ASP A 342 5.84 -6.38 19.25
C ASP A 342 5.45 -5.37 18.14
N LEU A 343 4.49 -5.76 17.29
CA LEU A 343 3.94 -4.87 16.25
C LEU A 343 3.17 -3.69 16.86
N ALA A 344 2.48 -3.88 17.99
CA ALA A 344 1.80 -2.80 18.69
C ALA A 344 2.80 -1.75 19.23
N ASN A 345 3.96 -2.21 19.74
CA ASN A 345 5.04 -1.31 20.17
C ASN A 345 5.61 -0.51 18.98
N LEU A 346 5.87 -1.19 17.85
CA LEU A 346 6.36 -0.50 16.64
C LEU A 346 5.36 0.53 16.11
N LEU A 347 4.06 0.23 16.13
CA LEU A 347 3.02 1.19 15.76
C LEU A 347 2.96 2.39 16.71
N GLU A 348 3.15 2.17 18.01
CA GLU A 348 3.22 3.26 18.97
C GLU A 348 4.44 4.16 18.74
N GLU A 349 5.61 3.57 18.49
CA GLU A 349 6.82 4.31 18.16
C GLU A 349 6.66 5.08 16.84
N ALA A 350 6.13 4.44 15.80
CA ALA A 350 5.81 5.10 14.53
C ALA A 350 4.83 6.26 14.74
N SER A 351 3.82 6.10 15.61
CA SER A 351 2.87 7.18 15.93
C SER A 351 3.56 8.38 16.58
N LYS A 352 4.48 8.14 17.53
CA LYS A 352 5.26 9.20 18.19
C LYS A 352 6.16 9.92 17.19
N LEU A 353 6.87 9.18 16.35
CA LEU A 353 7.73 9.74 15.29
C LEU A 353 6.94 10.58 14.29
N LEU A 354 5.73 10.14 13.90
CA LEU A 354 4.87 10.92 13.01
C LEU A 354 4.46 12.26 13.65
N VAL A 355 4.06 12.25 14.93
CA VAL A 355 3.67 13.46 15.67
C VAL A 355 4.84 14.43 15.79
N GLU A 356 6.01 13.94 16.23
CA GLU A 356 7.24 14.75 16.35
C GLU A 356 7.56 15.45 15.04
N ARG A 357 7.64 14.67 13.95
CA ARG A 357 7.97 15.22 12.64
C ARG A 357 6.94 16.22 12.15
N TYR A 358 5.65 15.94 12.30
CA TYR A 358 4.60 16.86 11.88
C TYR A 358 4.71 18.21 12.59
N VAL A 359 5.03 18.21 13.89
CA VAL A 359 5.25 19.43 14.67
C VAL A 359 6.50 20.17 14.20
N PHE A 360 7.65 19.49 14.08
CA PHE A 360 8.92 20.13 13.71
C PHE A 360 8.99 20.58 12.25
N SER A 361 8.17 19.98 11.36
CA SER A 361 8.08 20.38 9.95
C SER A 361 7.15 21.58 9.73
N ALA A 362 6.41 21.99 10.75
CA ALA A 362 5.38 23.00 10.59
C ALA A 362 6.01 24.38 10.28
N PRO A 363 5.58 25.07 9.22
CA PRO A 363 6.05 26.44 8.95
C PRO A 363 5.58 27.42 10.02
N LYS A 364 4.47 27.12 10.71
CA LYS A 364 3.95 27.89 11.85
C LYS A 364 3.41 26.95 12.92
N THR A 365 4.22 26.68 13.93
CA THR A 365 3.92 25.75 15.03
C THR A 365 2.65 26.12 15.81
N SER A 366 2.38 27.40 16.04
CA SER A 366 1.13 27.85 16.69
C SER A 366 -0.15 27.54 15.89
N SER A 367 -0.07 27.45 14.56
CA SER A 367 -1.18 26.95 13.72
C SER A 367 -1.37 25.46 13.90
N THR A 368 -0.28 24.69 13.89
CA THR A 368 -0.27 23.25 14.19
C THR A 368 -0.83 22.96 15.57
N PHE A 369 -0.43 23.71 16.60
CA PHE A 369 -1.00 23.65 17.95
C PHE A 369 -2.52 23.78 17.90
N THR A 370 -3.03 24.84 17.24
CA THR A 370 -4.47 25.09 17.14
C THR A 370 -5.20 23.93 16.46
N THR A 371 -4.62 23.36 15.41
CA THR A 371 -5.16 22.20 14.70
C THR A 371 -5.19 20.97 15.58
N LEU A 372 -4.07 20.60 16.21
CA LEU A 372 -3.99 19.45 17.12
C LEU A 372 -4.99 19.59 18.27
N PHE A 373 -5.05 20.77 18.88
CA PHE A 373 -5.88 21.05 20.06
C PHE A 373 -7.38 20.89 19.75
N LYS A 374 -7.82 21.36 18.58
CA LYS A 374 -9.20 21.18 18.13
C LYS A 374 -9.55 19.72 17.81
N ASN A 375 -8.56 18.87 17.59
CA ASN A 375 -8.76 17.49 17.16
C ASN A 375 -8.44 16.43 18.23
N ILE A 376 -8.22 16.83 19.49
CA ILE A 376 -7.94 15.92 20.63
C ILE A 376 -8.92 14.73 20.68
N GLN A 377 -10.21 15.00 20.48
CA GLN A 377 -11.28 14.00 20.65
C GLN A 377 -11.43 13.03 19.47
N PHE A 378 -10.81 13.31 18.31
CA PHE A 378 -10.98 12.50 17.10
C PHE A 378 -9.93 11.40 16.95
N ILE A 379 -8.91 11.38 17.80
CA ILE A 379 -7.84 10.39 17.77
C ILE A 379 -8.03 9.41 18.93
N ALA A 380 -8.03 8.10 18.62
CA ALA A 380 -8.30 7.05 19.59
C ALA A 380 -7.33 7.06 20.79
N LYS A 381 -6.08 7.48 20.56
CA LYS A 381 -5.06 7.68 21.59
C LYS A 381 -4.75 9.17 21.74
N SER A 382 -5.58 9.89 22.51
CA SER A 382 -5.44 11.33 22.75
C SER A 382 -4.10 11.74 23.36
N GLU A 383 -3.43 10.84 24.09
CA GLU A 383 -2.07 11.03 24.64
C GLU A 383 -1.04 11.43 23.58
N LEU A 384 -1.18 10.94 22.33
CA LEU A 384 -0.29 11.32 21.23
C LEU A 384 -0.52 12.77 20.77
N ILE A 385 -1.77 13.24 20.85
CA ILE A 385 -2.09 14.64 20.57
C ILE A 385 -1.57 15.53 21.71
N TYR A 386 -1.71 15.11 22.97
CA TYR A 386 -1.13 15.84 24.11
C TYR A 386 0.38 15.96 23.99
N PHE A 387 1.05 14.87 23.61
CA PHE A 387 2.47 14.88 23.32
C PHE A 387 2.82 15.91 22.23
N GLY A 388 2.11 15.92 21.10
CA GLY A 388 2.33 16.91 20.04
C GLY A 388 2.06 18.36 20.47
N LEU A 389 1.05 18.59 21.32
CA LEU A 389 0.74 19.91 21.87
C LEU A 389 1.86 20.42 22.79
N ILE A 390 2.42 19.55 23.63
CA ILE A 390 3.56 19.86 24.48
C ILE A 390 4.77 20.21 23.62
N LEU A 391 5.06 19.42 22.58
CA LEU A 391 6.14 19.74 21.64
C LEU A 391 5.96 21.13 21.04
N CYS A 392 4.77 21.46 20.53
CA CYS A 392 4.49 22.79 20.00
C CYS A 392 4.80 23.92 21.00
N LEU A 393 4.38 23.76 22.26
CA LEU A 393 4.61 24.75 23.32
C LEU A 393 6.09 24.90 23.69
N THR A 394 6.87 23.82 23.60
CA THR A 394 8.31 23.84 23.88
C THR A 394 9.15 24.38 22.71
N GLU A 395 8.58 24.45 21.51
CA GLU A 395 9.28 24.90 20.29
C GLU A 395 8.96 26.35 19.92
N ASP A 396 7.71 26.79 20.08
CA ASP A 396 7.26 28.12 19.65
C ASP A 396 6.47 28.85 20.76
N PRO A 397 7.03 29.95 21.30
CA PRO A 397 6.34 30.78 22.29
C PRO A 397 4.97 31.33 21.85
N GLU A 398 4.71 31.48 20.54
CA GLU A 398 3.38 31.92 20.05
C GLU A 398 2.28 30.90 20.40
N CYS A 399 2.62 29.63 20.63
CA CYS A 399 1.67 28.60 21.02
C CYS A 399 0.95 28.92 22.34
N TRP A 400 1.59 29.63 23.27
CA TRP A 400 0.98 30.05 24.53
C TRP A 400 -0.16 31.04 24.30
N ALA A 401 0.04 32.02 23.42
CA ALA A 401 -0.99 32.98 23.04
C ALA A 401 -2.15 32.27 22.32
N ALA A 402 -1.84 31.31 21.43
CA ALA A 402 -2.84 30.49 20.76
C ALA A 402 -3.67 29.66 21.77
N TRP A 403 -3.02 29.01 22.74
CA TRP A 403 -3.68 28.24 23.78
C TRP A 403 -4.59 29.11 24.66
N ARG A 404 -4.11 30.28 25.09
CA ARG A 404 -4.90 31.26 25.86
C ARG A 404 -6.15 31.70 25.09
N GLY A 405 -6.01 31.96 23.79
CA GLY A 405 -7.13 32.31 22.91
C GLY A 405 -8.19 31.21 22.76
N LEU A 406 -7.79 29.94 22.89
CA LEU A 406 -8.67 28.78 22.81
C LEU A 406 -9.32 28.42 24.16
N TYR A 407 -8.74 28.84 25.28
CA TYR A 407 -9.09 28.37 26.62
C TYR A 407 -10.58 28.46 26.96
N ARG A 408 -11.20 29.64 26.83
CA ARG A 408 -12.61 29.88 27.24
C ARG A 408 -13.62 28.92 26.59
N LYS A 409 -13.32 28.43 25.38
CA LYS A 409 -14.19 27.52 24.62
C LYS A 409 -13.86 26.05 24.86
N ASN A 410 -12.73 25.75 25.49
CA ASN A 410 -12.14 24.41 25.57
C ASN A 410 -11.56 24.12 26.97
N VAL A 411 -12.31 24.51 28.01
CA VAL A 411 -11.87 24.39 29.41
C VAL A 411 -11.65 22.91 29.79
N GLN A 412 -12.54 22.01 29.36
CA GLN A 412 -12.40 20.57 29.59
C GLN A 412 -11.14 19.99 28.95
N GLN A 413 -10.89 20.29 27.67
CA GLN A 413 -9.71 19.83 26.95
C GLN A 413 -8.42 20.39 27.57
N THR A 414 -8.46 21.63 28.05
CA THR A 414 -7.33 22.22 28.78
C THR A 414 -7.07 21.50 30.10
N ALA A 415 -8.12 21.20 30.87
CA ALA A 415 -7.99 20.44 32.12
C ALA A 415 -7.38 19.04 31.88
N GLU A 416 -7.79 18.36 30.83
CA GLU A 416 -7.23 17.06 30.44
C GLU A 416 -5.76 17.14 30.04
N LEU A 417 -5.37 18.17 29.27
CA LEU A 417 -3.97 18.40 28.90
C LEU A 417 -3.10 18.72 30.13
N LEU A 418 -3.59 19.57 31.04
CA LEU A 418 -2.86 19.88 32.28
C LEU A 418 -2.71 18.65 33.17
N ALA A 419 -3.77 17.84 33.32
CA ALA A 419 -3.70 16.58 34.04
C ALA A 419 -2.70 15.60 33.37
N TYR A 420 -2.63 15.57 32.04
CA TYR A 420 -1.62 14.78 31.33
C TYR A 420 -0.20 15.28 31.63
N ILE A 421 0.02 16.61 31.61
CA ILE A 421 1.33 17.21 31.94
C ILE A 421 1.76 16.84 33.37
N GLU A 422 0.85 16.91 34.34
CA GLU A 422 1.12 16.58 35.75
C GLU A 422 1.49 15.10 35.95
N ASN A 423 0.83 14.20 35.24
CA ASN A 423 1.02 12.75 35.39
C ASN A 423 2.12 12.18 34.48
N SER A 424 2.61 12.96 33.51
CA SER A 424 3.60 12.52 32.53
C SER A 424 5.00 12.99 32.90
N SER A 425 5.97 12.06 32.88
CA SER A 425 7.36 12.31 33.26
C SER A 425 8.31 12.36 32.05
N THR A 426 7.81 12.69 30.86
CA THR A 426 8.63 12.81 29.66
C THR A 426 9.59 14.02 29.73
N GLU A 427 10.66 13.98 28.95
CA GLU A 427 11.61 15.10 28.88
C GLU A 427 10.91 16.41 28.45
N SER A 428 10.00 16.33 27.48
CA SER A 428 9.24 17.48 27.00
C SER A 428 8.31 18.05 28.07
N THR A 429 7.67 17.23 28.93
CA THR A 429 6.85 17.76 30.04
C THR A 429 7.71 18.39 31.12
N GLN A 430 8.85 17.80 31.46
CA GLN A 430 9.79 18.40 32.41
C GLN A 430 10.32 19.75 31.92
N LYS A 431 10.67 19.84 30.64
CA LYS A 431 11.07 21.10 29.99
C LYS A 431 9.95 22.14 30.05
N LEU A 432 8.71 21.73 29.75
CA LEU A 432 7.53 22.60 29.78
C LEU A 432 7.24 23.14 31.18
N VAL A 433 7.27 22.27 32.20
CA VAL A 433 6.98 22.63 33.59
C VAL A 433 8.03 23.58 34.15
N GLY A 434 9.28 23.50 33.69
CA GLY A 434 10.33 24.47 34.04
C GLY A 434 10.26 25.80 33.28
N ASP A 435 9.37 25.96 32.30
CA ASP A 435 9.26 27.17 31.48
C ASP A 435 8.47 28.27 32.20
N ARG A 436 9.01 29.49 32.22
CA ARG A 436 8.34 30.67 32.77
C ARG A 436 7.00 30.95 32.07
N LEU A 437 6.91 30.70 30.77
CA LEU A 437 5.69 30.93 29.99
C LEU A 437 4.57 29.97 30.40
N PHE A 438 4.92 28.76 30.86
CA PHE A 438 3.94 27.83 31.43
C PHE A 438 3.30 28.40 32.68
N HIS A 439 4.11 28.85 33.65
CA HIS A 439 3.59 29.45 34.88
C HIS A 439 2.77 30.72 34.61
N GLN A 440 3.23 31.58 33.70
CA GLN A 440 2.47 32.77 33.29
C GLN A 440 1.11 32.39 32.68
N PHE A 441 1.07 31.33 31.88
CA PHE A 441 -0.18 30.82 31.33
C PHE A 441 -1.12 30.28 32.43
N LEU A 442 -0.59 29.58 33.44
CA LEU A 442 -1.39 29.10 34.58
C LEU A 442 -2.05 30.27 35.34
N ASP A 443 -1.29 31.32 35.63
CA ASP A 443 -1.80 32.55 36.25
C ASP A 443 -2.92 33.17 35.39
N ASP A 444 -2.69 33.30 34.08
CA ASP A 444 -3.65 33.87 33.14
C ASP A 444 -4.97 33.09 33.11
N ILE A 445 -4.94 31.75 33.11
CA ILE A 445 -6.16 30.94 33.08
C ILE A 445 -6.83 30.85 34.46
N GLN A 446 -6.11 31.05 35.55
CA GLN A 446 -6.69 31.17 36.88
C GLN A 446 -7.57 32.42 36.98
N GLU A 447 -7.12 33.56 36.46
CA GLU A 447 -7.93 34.78 36.36
C GLU A 447 -9.20 34.53 35.52
N ILE A 448 -9.04 33.87 34.36
CA ILE A 448 -10.17 33.52 33.49
C ILE A 448 -11.14 32.57 34.21
N ASN A 449 -10.65 31.63 35.02
CA ASN A 449 -11.49 30.72 35.80
C ASN A 449 -12.33 31.44 36.85
N VAL A 450 -11.77 32.46 37.52
CA VAL A 450 -12.52 33.30 38.46
C VAL A 450 -13.67 34.00 37.74
N GLU A 451 -13.42 34.59 36.57
CA GLU A 451 -14.46 35.23 35.76
C GLU A 451 -15.53 34.24 35.29
N LEU A 452 -15.13 33.06 34.81
CA LEU A 452 -16.06 32.02 34.35
C LEU A 452 -16.88 31.45 35.51
N GLY A 453 -16.31 31.35 36.71
CA GLY A 453 -17.01 30.89 37.92
C GLY A 453 -18.07 31.86 38.42
N GLN A 454 -17.94 33.15 38.11
CA GLN A 454 -18.95 34.17 38.41
C GLN A 454 -20.13 34.14 37.42
N SER A 455 -19.98 33.44 36.28
CA SER A 455 -21.05 33.28 35.31
C SER A 455 -22.13 32.32 35.81
N LYS A 456 -23.40 32.63 35.50
CA LYS A 456 -24.54 31.74 35.79
C LYS A 456 -24.54 30.47 34.93
N LYS A 457 -23.74 30.42 33.87
CA LYS A 457 -23.67 29.28 32.96
C LYS A 457 -22.68 28.24 33.50
N LYS A 458 -23.14 26.99 33.67
CA LYS A 458 -22.25 25.88 34.01
C LYS A 458 -21.26 25.66 32.86
N VAL A 459 -19.97 25.79 33.16
CA VAL A 459 -18.86 25.51 32.23
C VAL A 459 -18.31 24.12 32.55
N GLU A 460 -18.30 23.24 31.57
CA GLU A 460 -17.74 21.90 31.69
C GLU A 460 -16.21 21.97 31.84
N GLY A 461 -15.65 21.12 32.70
CA GLY A 461 -14.22 21.11 33.01
C GLY A 461 -13.70 22.21 33.93
N LEU A 462 -14.49 23.24 34.25
CA LEU A 462 -14.04 24.37 35.08
C LEU A 462 -13.52 23.92 36.46
N LYS A 463 -14.25 23.01 37.13
CA LYS A 463 -13.81 22.46 38.42
C LYS A 463 -12.52 21.66 38.29
N ALA A 464 -12.40 20.82 37.26
CA ALA A 464 -11.20 20.01 37.02
C ALA A 464 -9.99 20.90 36.73
N SER A 465 -10.15 21.91 35.87
CA SER A 465 -9.13 22.92 35.59
C SER A 465 -8.67 23.63 36.87
N SER A 466 -9.60 24.11 37.70
CA SER A 466 -9.26 24.76 38.97
C SER A 466 -8.58 23.82 39.97
N THR A 467 -8.92 22.52 39.99
CA THR A 467 -8.22 21.55 40.84
C THR A 467 -6.78 21.34 40.40
N VAL A 468 -6.53 21.15 39.11
CA VAL A 468 -5.17 20.92 38.59
C VAL A 468 -4.28 22.15 38.87
N LEU A 469 -4.82 23.36 38.72
CA LEU A 469 -4.13 24.62 39.03
C LEU A 469 -3.79 24.83 40.52
N GLN A 470 -4.42 24.10 41.44
CA GLN A 470 -4.08 24.17 42.87
C GLN A 470 -2.91 23.27 43.26
N VAL A 471 -2.55 22.33 42.38
CA VAL A 471 -1.51 21.32 42.61
C VAL A 471 -0.26 21.59 41.78
N SER A 472 -0.42 22.22 40.62
CA SER A 472 0.65 22.76 39.75
C SER A 472 1.18 24.08 40.28
#